data_AF-A0A536B1J2-F1
#
_entry.id   AF-A0A536B1J2-F1
#
_cell.length_a   1.000
_cell.length_b   1.000
_cell.length_c   1.000
_cell.angle_alpha   90.00
_cell.angle_beta   90.00
_cell.angle_gamma   90.00
#
_symmetry.space_group_name_H-M   'P 1'
#
loop_
_entity.id
_entity.type
_entity.pdbx_description
1 polymer ?
#
loop_
_entity_poly.entity_id
_entity_poly.type
_entity_poly.pdbx_seq_one_letter_code
_entity_poly.pdbx_strand_id
1 'polypeptide(L)' 'MPFKSQAQRRKFAELLVKGEISKETYEEWNRETGRKKLPERVKPKGKAKTKITSRAKGRTRKR' A
#
# COMPACT_ATOMS: atom_id res chain seq x y z
N MET A 1 -12.13 -1.74 -10.06
CA MET A 1 -11.21 -1.50 -8.92
C MET A 1 -9.81 -1.25 -9.47
N PRO A 2 -9.20 -0.07 -9.28
CA PRO A 2 -7.92 0.24 -9.90
C PRO A 2 -6.74 -0.46 -9.19
N PHE A 3 -5.76 -0.96 -9.95
CA PHE A 3 -4.54 -1.56 -9.41
C PHE A 3 -3.70 -0.49 -8.71
N LYS A 4 -3.21 -0.80 -7.50
CA LYS A 4 -2.36 0.13 -6.74
C LYS A 4 -0.87 -0.06 -7.02
N SER A 5 -0.49 -1.21 -7.56
CA SER A 5 0.90 -1.57 -7.85
C SER A 5 1.03 -2.53 -9.03
N GLN A 6 2.20 -2.56 -9.64
CA GLN A 6 2.48 -3.50 -10.73
C GLN A 6 2.47 -4.96 -10.26
N ALA A 7 2.97 -5.23 -9.05
CA ALA A 7 2.94 -6.58 -8.47
C ALA A 7 1.51 -7.10 -8.30
N GLN A 8 0.57 -6.21 -7.93
CA GLN A 8 -0.84 -6.56 -7.84
C GLN A 8 -1.39 -6.94 -9.21
N ARG A 9 -1.10 -6.17 -10.27
CA ARG A 9 -1.50 -6.49 -11.64
C ARG A 9 -0.96 -7.85 -12.13
N ARG A 10 0.29 -8.19 -11.80
CA ARG A 10 0.88 -9.51 -12.11
C ARG A 10 0.14 -10.65 -11.42
N LYS A 11 -0.17 -10.49 -10.13
CA LYS A 11 -0.97 -11.46 -9.36
C LYS A 11 -2.35 -11.69 -9.97
N PHE A 12 -3.02 -10.63 -10.43
CA PHE A 12 -4.32 -10.77 -11.09
C PHE A 12 -4.21 -11.35 -12.51
N ALA A 13 -3.11 -11.12 -13.23
CA ALA A 13 -2.86 -11.82 -14.49
C ALA A 13 -2.70 -13.34 -14.27
N GLU A 14 -2.03 -13.78 -13.20
CA GLU A 14 -1.97 -15.20 -12.83
C GLU A 14 -3.37 -15.77 -12.54
N LEU A 15 -4.24 -15.02 -11.85
CA LEU A 15 -5.61 -15.44 -11.56
C LEU A 15 -6.46 -15.54 -12.83
N LEU A 16 -6.23 -14.66 -13.81
CA LEU A 16 -6.87 -14.73 -15.12
C LEU A 16 -6.44 -15.97 -15.90
N VAL A 17 -5.14 -16.30 -15.87
CA VAL A 17 -4.61 -17.53 -16.49
C VAL A 17 -5.16 -18.78 -15.80
N LYS A 18 -5.34 -18.73 -14.48
CA LYS A 18 -6.01 -19.79 -13.72
C LYS A 18 -7.52 -19.89 -13.98
N GLY A 19 -8.15 -18.87 -14.57
CA GLY A 19 -9.59 -18.82 -14.80
C GLY A 19 -10.42 -18.44 -13.58
N GLU A 20 -9.80 -17.92 -12.52
CA GLU A 20 -10.51 -17.48 -11.30
C GLU A 20 -11.14 -16.07 -11.46
N ILE A 21 -10.74 -15.33 -12.50
CA ILE A 21 -11.34 -14.05 -12.86
C ILE A 21 -11.61 -13.99 -14.37
N SER A 22 -12.65 -13.25 -14.77
CA SER A 22 -12.96 -13.03 -16.18
C SER A 22 -12.04 -11.96 -16.79
N LYS A 23 -11.86 -12.07 -18.11
CA LYS A 23 -11.07 -11.12 -18.90
C LYS A 23 -11.64 -9.71 -18.84
N GLU A 24 -12.96 -9.59 -18.86
CA GLU A 24 -13.68 -8.32 -18.70
C GLU A 24 -13.36 -7.64 -17.37
N THR A 25 -13.39 -8.38 -16.25
CA THR A 25 -13.06 -7.80 -14.94
C THR A 25 -11.62 -7.28 -14.89
N TYR A 26 -10.67 -8.01 -15.47
CA TYR A 26 -9.28 -7.57 -15.55
C TYR A 26 -9.09 -6.34 -16.45
N GLU A 27 -9.78 -6.29 -17.59
CA GLU A 27 -9.71 -5.18 -18.53
C GLU A 27 -10.35 -3.91 -17.97
N GLU A 28 -11.48 -4.03 -17.29
CA GLU A 28 -12.17 -2.93 -16.64
C GLU A 28 -11.29 -2.31 -15.55
N TRP A 29 -10.60 -3.14 -14.77
CA TRP A 29 -9.63 -2.68 -13.77
C TRP A 29 -8.38 -2.06 -14.41
N ASN A 30 -7.91 -2.57 -15.55
CA ASN A 30 -6.82 -1.96 -16.32
C ASN A 30 -7.19 -0.59 -16.88
N ARG A 31 -8.43 -0.46 -17.37
CA ARG A 31 -8.96 0.78 -17.91
C ARG A 31 -9.06 1.85 -16.82
N GLU A 32 -9.53 1.46 -15.64
CA GLU A 32 -9.68 2.35 -14.47
C GLU A 32 -8.34 2.75 -13.84
N THR A 33 -7.31 1.90 -13.94
CA THR A 33 -5.95 2.19 -13.44
C THR A 33 -5.25 3.31 -14.22
N GLY A 34 -5.63 3.52 -15.49
CA GLY A 34 -5.06 4.56 -16.35
C GLY A 34 -3.59 4.33 -16.76
N ARG A 35 -3.04 5.26 -17.54
CA ARG A 35 -1.68 5.17 -18.14
C ARG A 35 -0.54 5.59 -17.19
N LYS A 36 -0.84 5.84 -15.92
CA LYS A 36 0.14 6.37 -14.96
C LYS A 36 1.16 5.27 -14.63
N LYS A 37 2.45 5.61 -14.60
CA LYS A 37 3.52 4.66 -14.25
C LYS A 37 3.39 4.31 -12.77
N LEU A 38 2.81 3.14 -12.47
CA LEU A 38 2.62 2.69 -11.09
C LEU A 38 3.93 2.21 -10.48
N PRO A 39 4.14 2.40 -9.16
CA PRO A 39 5.25 1.79 -8.45
C PRO A 39 5.14 0.26 -8.46
N GLU A 40 6.27 -0.42 -8.40
CA GLU A 40 6.33 -1.90 -8.37
C GLU A 40 5.63 -2.48 -7.14
N ARG A 41 5.87 -1.88 -5.96
CA ARG A 41 5.23 -2.20 -4.70
C ARG A 41 4.90 -0.92 -3.95
N VAL A 42 3.66 -0.78 -3.48
CA VAL A 42 3.30 0.32 -2.58
C VAL A 42 3.93 0.05 -1.21
N LYS A 43 4.91 0.85 -0.82
CA LYS A 43 5.43 0.81 0.55
C LYS A 43 4.41 1.48 1.48
N PRO A 44 4.04 0.85 2.61
CA PRO A 44 3.22 1.53 3.60
C PRO A 44 3.97 2.79 4.07
N LYS A 45 3.29 3.94 4.11
CA LYS A 45 3.89 5.15 4.71
C LYS A 45 4.17 4.83 6.18
N GLY A 46 5.45 4.94 6.56
CA GLY A 46 5.86 4.70 7.94
C GLY A 46 5.05 5.58 8.88
N LYS A 47 4.44 4.97 9.90
CA LYS A 47 3.77 5.73 10.96
C LYS A 47 4.80 6.67 11.56
N ALA A 48 4.49 7.96 11.64
CA ALA A 48 5.37 8.93 12.28
C ALA A 48 5.70 8.41 13.68
N LYS A 49 6.97 8.19 13.97
CA LYS A 49 7.40 7.83 15.33
C LYS A 49 7.10 9.04 16.20
N THR A 50 6.03 8.97 17.00
CA THR A 50 5.75 9.96 18.03
C THR A 50 6.99 10.04 18.90
N LYS A 51 7.71 11.18 18.86
CA LYS A 51 8.80 11.44 19.78
C LYS A 51 8.17 11.54 21.17
N ILE A 52 8.27 10.48 21.96
CA ILE A 52 7.97 10.52 23.38
C ILE A 52 8.99 11.50 23.98
N THR A 53 8.55 12.72 24.26
CA THR A 53 9.40 13.71 24.93
C THR A 53 9.55 13.25 26.37
N SER A 54 10.78 12.95 26.79
CA SER A 54 11.13 12.55 28.14
C SER A 54 11.08 13.76 29.08
N ARG A 55 9.90 14.34 29.28
CA ARG A 55 9.68 15.46 30.20
C ARG A 55 9.08 14.99 31.53
N ALA A 56 9.69 13.99 32.15
CA ALA A 56 9.24 13.50 33.47
C ALA A 56 10.35 12.82 34.30
N LYS A 57 11.58 13.36 34.29
CA LYS A 57 12.64 12.84 35.19
C LYS A 57 13.48 13.94 35.83
N GLY A 58 12.82 15.00 36.32
CA GLY A 58 13.51 16.17 36.86
C GLY A 58 12.74 16.94 37.94
N ARG A 59 11.92 16.28 38.77
CA ARG A 59 11.36 16.98 39.95
C ARG A 59 11.05 16.07 41.14
N THR A 60 12.08 15.35 41.59
CA THR A 60 12.13 14.83 42.97
C THR A 60 13.55 15.03 43.49
N ARG A 61 13.85 16.26 43.91
CA ARG A 61 14.92 16.62 44.85
C ARG A 61 14.62 18.02 45.40
N LYS A 62 14.77 18.19 46.72
CA LYS A 62 14.31 19.26 47.65
C LYS A 62 12.89 19.03 48.19
N ARG A 63 12.64 18.92 49.50
CA ARG A 63 13.40 19.31 50.71
C ARG A 63 13.28 18.20 51.76
#